data_AF-A0A3C2DUD6-F1
#
_entry.id   AF-A0A3C2DUD6-F1
#
_cell.length_a   1.000
_cell.length_b   1.000
_cell.length_c   1.000
_cell.angle_alpha   90.00
_cell.angle_beta   90.00
_cell.angle_gamma   90.00
#
_symmetry.space_group_name_H-M   'P 1'
#
loop_
_entity.id
_entity.type
_entity.pdbx_description
1 polymer ?
#
loop_
_entity_poly.entity_id
_entity_poly.type
_entity_poly.pdbx_seq_one_letter_code
_entity_poly.pdbx_strand_id
1 'polypeptide(L)'
;MIRGIMNETSPDAVITVDALSARSIKRLGCTVQMTDTGIVPGSGVGNHRAEISRKTLGVPVIAIGVPTVVDAAALVFDITGNENIPQSERERAGKMMVTPREIDVMISRASRLLALAINCALQPGMDVQTLLSLV
;
A
#
# COMPACT_ATOMS: atom_id res chain seq x y z
N MET A 1 -5.62 -14.65 -11.94
CA MET A 1 -4.21 -14.92 -11.58
C MET A 1 -4.08 -15.43 -10.15
N ILE A 2 -4.39 -14.63 -9.12
CA ILE A 2 -4.19 -15.03 -7.70
C ILE A 2 -4.86 -16.38 -7.36
N ARG A 3 -6.14 -16.58 -7.70
CA ARG A 3 -6.83 -17.88 -7.48
C ARG A 3 -6.13 -19.06 -8.17
N GLY A 4 -5.50 -18.86 -9.32
CA GLY A 4 -4.76 -19.92 -10.00
C GLY A 4 -3.52 -20.32 -9.20
N ILE A 5 -2.76 -19.33 -8.70
CA ILE A 5 -1.60 -19.57 -7.82
C ILE A 5 -2.04 -20.27 -6.53
N MET A 6 -3.14 -19.81 -5.91
CA MET A 6 -3.69 -20.44 -4.70
C MET A 6 -3.98 -21.93 -4.88
N ASN A 7 -4.55 -22.32 -6.03
CA ASN A 7 -4.86 -23.71 -6.32
C ASN A 7 -3.60 -24.56 -6.54
N GLU A 8 -2.55 -23.97 -7.12
CA GLU A 8 -1.31 -24.68 -7.41
C GLU A 8 -0.42 -24.83 -6.18
N THR A 9 -0.25 -23.75 -5.39
CA THR A 9 0.71 -23.72 -4.28
C THR A 9 0.10 -24.05 -2.93
N SER A 10 -1.23 -24.02 -2.78
CA SER A 10 -1.96 -24.28 -1.53
C SER A 10 -1.31 -23.64 -0.28
N PRO A 11 -1.09 -22.31 -0.25
CA PRO A 11 -0.32 -21.67 0.81
C PRO A 11 -1.10 -21.59 2.13
N ASP A 12 -0.42 -21.70 3.28
CA ASP A 12 -1.02 -21.57 4.60
C ASP A 12 -1.48 -20.14 4.94
N ALA A 13 -0.88 -19.12 4.31
CA ALA A 13 -1.22 -17.72 4.45
C ALA A 13 -0.76 -16.91 3.23
N VAL A 14 -1.31 -15.70 3.04
CA VAL A 14 -0.92 -14.77 1.98
C VAL A 14 -0.54 -13.42 2.57
N ILE A 15 0.62 -12.89 2.18
CA ILE A 15 1.01 -11.51 2.45
C ILE A 15 0.85 -10.70 1.17
N THR A 16 -0.02 -9.69 1.19
CA THR A 16 -0.16 -8.75 0.07
C THR A 16 0.62 -7.48 0.36
N VAL A 17 1.32 -6.96 -0.65
CA VAL A 17 2.05 -5.69 -0.58
C VAL A 17 1.49 -4.75 -1.64
N ASP A 18 1.06 -3.55 -1.23
CA ASP A 18 0.44 -2.57 -2.13
C ASP A 18 0.94 -1.15 -1.90
N ALA A 19 0.85 -0.33 -2.94
CA ALA A 19 1.07 1.11 -2.89
C ALA A 19 -0.26 1.79 -2.53
N LEU A 20 -0.32 2.43 -1.36
CA LEU A 20 -1.58 2.97 -0.82
C LEU A 20 -1.80 4.44 -1.22
N SER A 21 -3.07 4.86 -1.19
CA SER A 21 -3.47 6.25 -1.25
C SER A 21 -3.66 6.80 0.16
N ALA A 22 -3.03 7.93 0.47
CA ALA A 22 -3.20 8.65 1.71
C ALA A 22 -4.38 9.62 1.64
N ARG A 23 -4.93 9.97 2.81
CA ARG A 23 -5.84 11.12 2.98
C ARG A 23 -5.14 12.37 3.50
N SER A 24 -3.83 12.28 3.76
CA SER A 24 -3.02 13.39 4.23
C SER A 24 -1.59 13.25 3.73
N ILE A 25 -0.99 14.37 3.37
CA ILE A 25 0.40 14.51 2.91
C ILE A 25 1.37 14.01 3.98
N LYS A 26 1.04 14.20 5.27
CA LYS A 26 1.89 13.80 6.40
C LYS A 26 2.16 12.29 6.44
N ARG A 27 1.34 11.48 5.78
CA ARG A 27 1.48 10.02 5.73
C ARG A 27 2.26 9.51 4.51
N LEU A 28 2.50 10.36 3.50
CA LEU A 28 3.18 9.96 2.26
C LEU A 28 4.61 9.54 2.55
N GLY A 29 4.95 8.29 2.23
CA GLY A 29 6.29 7.72 2.39
C GLY A 29 6.78 7.54 3.82
N CYS A 30 6.04 8.03 4.82
CA CYS A 30 6.46 8.05 6.22
C CYS A 30 5.71 7.04 7.10
N THR A 31 4.79 6.26 6.52
CA THR A 31 4.02 5.27 7.26
C THR A 31 3.96 3.94 6.50
N VAL A 32 3.97 2.84 7.25
CA VAL A 32 3.58 1.51 6.76
C VAL A 32 2.25 1.19 7.41
N GLN A 33 1.25 0.80 6.61
CA GLN A 33 -0.04 0.32 7.09
C GLN A 33 -0.08 -1.20 7.00
N MET A 34 -0.68 -1.83 8.00
CA MET A 34 -0.85 -3.28 8.07
C MET A 34 -2.27 -3.61 8.54
N THR A 35 -2.90 -4.64 7.96
CA THR A 35 -4.23 -5.12 8.36
C THR A 35 -4.42 -6.59 7.98
N ASP A 36 -5.28 -7.31 8.70
CA ASP A 36 -5.74 -8.66 8.38
C ASP A 36 -7.14 -8.70 7.73
N THR A 37 -7.79 -7.54 7.62
CA THR A 37 -9.13 -7.40 7.02
C THR A 37 -9.13 -7.64 5.50
N GLY A 38 -7.95 -7.59 4.87
CA GLY A 38 -7.76 -7.64 3.43
C GLY A 38 -7.59 -6.27 2.78
N ILE A 39 -7.46 -6.28 1.44
CA ILE A 39 -7.19 -5.10 0.62
C ILE A 39 -7.97 -5.15 -0.70
N VAL A 40 -8.43 -3.99 -1.17
CA VAL A 40 -9.00 -3.81 -2.51
C VAL A 40 -8.01 -3.02 -3.35
N PRO A 41 -7.21 -3.67 -4.22
CA PRO A 41 -6.13 -3.01 -4.93
C PRO A 41 -6.65 -1.86 -5.81
N GLY A 42 -6.02 -0.69 -5.66
CA GLY A 42 -6.37 0.53 -6.39
C GLY A 42 -7.58 1.31 -5.88
N SER A 43 -8.25 0.84 -4.81
CA SER A 43 -9.49 1.47 -4.29
C SER A 43 -9.30 2.94 -3.93
N GLY A 44 -8.11 3.28 -3.41
CA GLY A 44 -7.73 4.64 -3.05
C GLY A 44 -7.48 5.59 -4.23
N VAL A 45 -7.51 5.10 -5.46
CA VAL A 45 -7.37 5.89 -6.70
C VAL A 45 -8.54 5.66 -7.67
N GLY A 46 -9.68 5.17 -7.16
CA GLY A 46 -10.90 4.95 -7.94
C GLY A 46 -10.94 3.66 -8.74
N ASN A 47 -9.91 2.80 -8.64
CA ASN A 47 -9.90 1.50 -9.29
C ASN A 47 -10.33 0.41 -8.30
N HIS A 48 -11.21 -0.50 -8.68
CA HIS A 48 -11.69 -1.54 -7.75
C HIS A 48 -11.45 -2.89 -8.37
N ARG A 49 -10.25 -3.44 -8.13
CA ARG A 49 -9.99 -4.86 -8.42
C ARG A 49 -10.69 -5.74 -7.39
N ALA A 50 -10.75 -7.03 -7.67
CA ALA A 50 -11.28 -8.00 -6.71
C ALA A 50 -10.54 -7.87 -5.36
N GLU A 51 -11.32 -7.85 -4.28
CA GLU A 51 -10.82 -7.88 -2.90
C GLU A 51 -9.88 -9.08 -2.71
N ILE A 52 -8.81 -8.85 -1.95
CA ILE A 52 -7.88 -9.87 -1.50
C ILE A 52 -7.94 -9.93 0.02
N SER A 53 -8.64 -10.92 0.54
CA SER A 53 -8.89 -11.12 1.97
C SER A 53 -9.11 -12.60 2.29
N ARG A 54 -9.12 -12.94 3.58
CA ARG A 54 -9.47 -14.29 4.04
C ARG A 54 -10.83 -14.75 3.52
N LYS A 55 -11.80 -13.85 3.40
CA LYS A 55 -13.13 -14.14 2.83
C LYS A 55 -13.03 -14.62 1.38
N THR A 56 -12.13 -14.03 0.61
CA THR A 56 -11.98 -14.34 -0.83
C THR A 56 -11.06 -15.53 -1.11
N LEU A 57 -10.01 -15.73 -0.29
CA LEU A 57 -8.96 -16.72 -0.51
C LEU A 57 -9.03 -17.94 0.42
N GLY A 58 -9.81 -17.90 1.50
CA GLY A 58 -9.98 -19.00 2.47
C GLY A 58 -8.87 -19.13 3.51
N VAL A 59 -7.69 -18.54 3.27
CA VAL A 59 -6.53 -18.56 4.18
C VAL A 59 -6.30 -17.19 4.81
N PRO A 60 -5.57 -17.08 5.94
CA PRO A 60 -5.17 -15.80 6.51
C PRO A 60 -4.50 -14.89 5.47
N VAL A 61 -4.90 -13.61 5.46
CA VAL A 61 -4.31 -12.59 4.57
C VAL A 61 -3.81 -11.45 5.43
N ILE A 62 -2.53 -11.09 5.29
CA ILE A 62 -1.94 -9.90 5.89
C ILE A 62 -1.67 -8.92 4.74
N ALA A 63 -2.36 -7.78 4.74
CA ALA A 63 -2.13 -6.72 3.78
C ALA A 63 -1.22 -5.64 4.37
N ILE A 64 -0.16 -5.32 3.63
CA ILE A 64 0.85 -4.34 3.99
C ILE A 64 0.95 -3.30 2.88
N GLY A 65 1.14 -2.03 3.22
CA GLY A 65 1.39 -1.04 2.18
C GLY A 65 1.92 0.29 2.69
N VAL A 66 2.55 1.03 1.77
CA VAL A 66 3.09 2.37 2.03
C VAL A 66 2.27 3.39 1.26
N PRO A 67 1.80 4.49 1.88
CA PRO A 67 1.11 5.53 1.15
C PRO A 67 2.08 6.29 0.23
N THR A 68 1.80 6.31 -1.06
CA THR A 68 2.70 6.83 -2.11
C THR A 68 2.07 7.94 -2.95
N VAL A 69 0.75 8.05 -2.87
CA VAL A 69 -0.04 9.07 -3.55
C VAL A 69 -1.09 9.64 -2.60
N VAL A 70 -1.54 10.85 -2.90
CA VAL A 70 -2.70 11.51 -2.25
C VAL A 70 -3.57 12.08 -3.37
N ASP A 71 -4.89 12.10 -3.19
CA ASP A 71 -5.75 12.80 -4.14
C ASP A 71 -5.56 14.33 -4.04
N ALA A 72 -5.67 15.05 -5.15
CA ALA A 72 -5.36 16.48 -5.15
C ALA A 72 -6.33 17.31 -4.29
N ALA A 73 -7.57 16.83 -4.09
CA ALA A 73 -8.51 17.51 -3.20
C ALA A 73 -8.04 17.41 -1.73
N ALA A 74 -7.57 16.23 -1.31
CA ALA A 74 -6.95 16.03 0.00
C ALA A 74 -5.65 16.84 0.15
N LEU A 75 -4.84 16.99 -0.90
CA LEU A 75 -3.66 17.89 -0.88
C LEU A 75 -4.08 19.33 -0.57
N VAL A 76 -5.04 19.87 -1.32
CA VAL A 76 -5.50 21.26 -1.14
C VAL A 76 -6.04 21.46 0.26
N PHE A 77 -6.87 20.52 0.74
CA PHE A 77 -7.39 20.57 2.10
C PHE A 77 -6.28 20.56 3.15
N ASP A 78 -5.30 19.66 3.03
CA ASP A 78 -4.18 19.56 3.98
C ASP A 78 -3.33 20.84 4.06
N ILE A 79 -3.13 21.53 2.93
CA ILE A 79 -2.30 22.75 2.86
C ILE A 79 -3.09 23.98 3.32
N THR A 80 -4.35 24.09 2.88
CA THR A 80 -5.12 25.34 3.02
C THR A 80 -6.08 25.32 4.20
N GLY A 81 -6.43 24.14 4.72
CA GLY A 81 -7.54 23.96 5.65
C GLY A 81 -8.91 24.34 5.07
N ASN A 82 -9.00 24.64 3.77
CA ASN A 82 -10.18 25.20 3.15
C ASN A 82 -11.07 24.08 2.59
N GLU A 83 -12.27 23.95 3.14
CA GLU A 83 -13.29 23.03 2.63
C GLU A 83 -14.18 23.67 1.56
N ASN A 84 -14.16 25.00 1.43
CA ASN A 84 -15.03 25.78 0.52
C ASN A 84 -14.48 25.83 -0.91
N ILE A 85 -14.11 24.66 -1.44
CA ILE A 85 -13.75 24.49 -2.86
C ILE A 85 -15.06 24.23 -3.63
N PRO A 86 -15.34 24.96 -4.73
CA PRO A 86 -16.50 24.68 -5.57
C PRO A 86 -16.57 23.20 -5.96
N GLN A 87 -17.77 22.61 -5.91
CA GLN A 87 -17.97 21.17 -6.12
C GLN A 87 -17.34 20.66 -7.42
N SER A 88 -17.45 21.43 -8.51
CA SER A 88 -16.86 21.09 -9.82
C SER A 88 -15.32 21.01 -9.78
N GLU A 89 -14.66 21.87 -9.03
CA GLU A 89 -13.20 21.86 -8.87
C GLU A 89 -12.76 20.72 -7.95
N ARG A 90 -13.51 20.47 -6.86
CA ARG A 90 -13.27 19.35 -5.96
C ARG A 90 -13.36 18.01 -6.71
N GLU A 91 -14.34 17.84 -7.59
CA GLU A 91 -14.49 16.64 -8.42
C GLU A 91 -13.35 16.46 -9.43
N ARG A 92 -12.86 17.55 -10.02
CA ARG A 92 -11.69 17.52 -10.91
C ARG A 92 -10.43 17.14 -10.13
N ALA A 93 -10.21 17.75 -8.97
CA ALA A 93 -9.06 17.47 -8.11
C ALA A 93 -9.09 16.03 -7.56
N GLY A 94 -10.26 15.49 -7.22
CA GLY A 94 -10.40 14.09 -6.77
C GLY A 94 -10.05 13.04 -7.82
N LYS A 95 -10.01 13.42 -9.12
CA LYS A 95 -9.57 12.56 -10.23
C LYS A 95 -8.07 12.70 -10.54
N MET A 96 -7.36 13.55 -9.80
CA MET A 96 -5.93 13.76 -9.94
C MET A 96 -5.22 13.19 -8.72
N MET A 97 -4.13 12.48 -8.96
CA MET A 97 -3.23 12.01 -7.90
C MET A 97 -1.98 12.86 -7.87
N VAL A 98 -1.46 13.07 -6.68
CA VAL A 98 -0.22 13.79 -6.42
C VAL A 98 0.76 12.84 -5.76
N THR A 99 2.00 12.83 -6.26
CA THR A 99 3.08 12.00 -5.74
C THR A 99 4.33 12.87 -5.51
N PRO A 100 5.18 12.53 -4.53
CA PRO A 100 6.45 13.24 -4.33
C PRO A 100 7.35 13.20 -5.56
N ARG A 101 8.16 14.24 -5.75
CA ARG A 101 9.11 14.31 -6.87
C ARG A 101 10.09 13.13 -6.92
N GLU A 102 10.50 12.63 -5.76
CA GLU A 102 11.45 11.52 -5.63
C GLU A 102 10.74 10.17 -5.39
N ILE A 103 9.58 9.96 -6.03
CA ILE A 103 8.77 8.76 -5.81
C ILE A 103 9.56 7.47 -6.08
N ASP A 104 10.43 7.44 -7.08
CA ASP A 104 11.22 6.25 -7.40
C ASP A 104 12.16 5.86 -6.24
N VAL A 105 12.79 6.84 -5.61
CA VAL A 105 13.66 6.64 -4.44
C VAL A 105 12.84 6.18 -3.24
N MET A 106 11.67 6.78 -3.03
CA MET A 106 10.75 6.40 -1.97
C MET A 106 10.29 4.95 -2.13
N ILE A 107 9.84 4.56 -3.32
CA ILE A 107 9.42 3.18 -3.63
C ILE A 107 10.57 2.20 -3.42
N SER A 108 11.77 2.53 -3.91
CA SER A 108 12.96 1.68 -3.74
C SER A 108 13.32 1.48 -2.26
N ARG A 109 13.25 2.52 -1.44
CA ARG A 109 13.52 2.42 0.01
C ARG A 109 12.42 1.64 0.73
N ALA A 110 11.16 1.92 0.42
CA ALA A 110 10.01 1.25 1.01
C ALA A 110 10.01 -0.25 0.69
N SER A 111 10.27 -0.63 -0.56
CA SER A 111 10.30 -2.04 -0.97
C SER A 111 11.41 -2.81 -0.24
N ARG A 112 12.61 -2.24 -0.13
CA ARG A 112 13.73 -2.85 0.61
C ARG A 112 13.42 -2.98 2.10
N LEU A 113 12.82 -1.95 2.69
CA LEU A 113 12.41 -1.97 4.10
C LEU A 113 11.37 -3.07 4.37
N LEU A 114 10.31 -3.14 3.54
CA LEU A 114 9.26 -4.15 3.67
C LEU A 114 9.79 -5.56 3.42
N ALA A 115 10.62 -5.76 2.40
CA ALA A 115 11.23 -7.06 2.11
C ALA A 115 12.08 -7.55 3.28
N LEU A 116 12.95 -6.69 3.83
CA LEU A 116 13.76 -7.03 4.99
C LEU A 116 12.88 -7.33 6.21
N ALA A 117 11.86 -6.52 6.49
CA ALA A 117 10.96 -6.72 7.62
C ALA A 117 10.21 -8.06 7.53
N ILE A 118 9.71 -8.41 6.33
CA ILE A 118 9.05 -9.69 6.07
C ILE A 118 10.03 -10.85 6.25
N ASN A 119 11.25 -10.74 5.72
CA ASN A 119 12.27 -11.77 5.87
C ASN A 119 12.66 -11.98 7.34
N CYS A 120 12.90 -10.89 8.10
CA CYS A 120 13.18 -10.98 9.52
C CYS A 120 12.04 -11.65 10.31
N ALA A 121 10.79 -11.37 9.94
CA ALA A 121 9.63 -11.96 10.61
C ALA A 121 9.46 -13.46 10.30
N LEU A 122 9.71 -13.87 9.05
CA LEU A 122 9.48 -15.24 8.60
C LEU A 122 10.71 -16.16 8.71
N GLN A 123 11.91 -15.59 8.92
CA GLN A 123 13.17 -16.33 9.02
C GLN A 123 13.90 -16.01 10.34
N PRO A 124 13.30 -16.31 11.51
CA PRO A 124 13.86 -15.92 12.81
C PRO A 124 15.21 -16.57 13.15
N GLY A 125 15.59 -17.63 12.44
CA GLY A 125 16.90 -18.30 12.59
C GLY A 125 18.04 -17.68 11.78
N MET A 126 17.76 -16.69 10.94
CA MET A 126 18.77 -15.99 10.14
C MET A 126 19.08 -14.64 10.75
N ASP A 127 20.37 -14.32 10.88
CA ASP A 127 20.76 -13.00 11.36
C ASP A 127 20.50 -11.92 10.30
N VAL A 128 20.40 -10.68 10.76
CA VAL A 128 20.08 -9.53 9.89
C VAL A 128 21.16 -9.31 8.83
N GLN A 129 22.43 -9.62 9.10
CA GLN A 129 23.53 -9.43 8.15
C GLN A 129 23.43 -10.40 6.97
N THR A 130 23.11 -11.66 7.26
CA THR A 130 22.84 -12.70 6.28
C THR A 130 21.63 -12.32 5.45
N LEU A 131 20.55 -11.87 6.07
CA LEU A 131 19.37 -11.40 5.35
C LEU A 131 19.70 -10.23 4.41
N LEU A 132 20.45 -9.24 4.89
CA LEU A 132 20.89 -8.08 4.08
C LEU A 132 21.78 -8.48 2.91
N SER A 133 22.52 -9.59 2.99
CA SER A 133 23.35 -10.08 1.88
C SER A 133 22.55 -10.67 0.72
N LEU A 134 21.27 -10.97 0.93
CA LEU A 134 20.37 -11.60 -0.06
C LEU A 134 19.47 -10.60 -0.81
N VAL A 135 19.47 -9.31 -0.43
CA VAL A 135 18.51 -8.28 -0.92
C VAL A 135 19.19 -7.08 -1.57
#